data_AF-A0AAD5BJX0-F1
#
_entry.id   AF-A0AAD5BJX0-F1
#
_cell.length_a   1.000
_cell.length_b   1.000
_cell.length_c   1.000
_cell.angle_alpha   90.00
_cell.angle_beta   90.00
_cell.angle_gamma   90.00
#
_symmetry.space_group_name_H-M   'P 1'
#
loop_
_entity.id
_entity.type
_entity.pdbx_description
1 polymer ?
#
loop_
_entity_poly.entity_id
_entity_poly.type
_entity_poly.pdbx_seq_one_letter_code
_entity_poly.pdbx_strand_id
1 'polypeptide(L)' 'MRIHFQMIRADEEPVDQKKYFEDSCKPKCVRAWLEYQGCVKRVEADETGHKHCTGQYFDYWHCVDKCVAPKLFEKLK' A
#
# COMPACT_ATOMS: atom_id res chain seq x y z
N MET A 1 41.20 25.27 -15.75
CA MET A 1 40.91 24.16 -14.82
C MET A 1 39.40 23.96 -14.80
N ARG A 2 38.92 22.81 -15.29
CA ARG A 2 37.52 22.46 -15.53
C ARG A 2 36.89 21.87 -14.27
N ILE A 3 36.12 22.60 -13.45
CA ILE A 3 35.32 21.94 -12.39
C ILE A 3 34.01 22.66 -11.99
N HIS A 4 33.40 23.51 -12.83
CA HIS A 4 32.12 24.16 -12.52
C HIS A 4 30.99 23.84 -13.50
N PHE A 5 31.08 22.71 -14.21
CA PHE A 5 30.11 22.35 -15.26
C PHE A 5 29.02 21.33 -14.87
N GLN A 6 28.93 20.80 -13.63
CA GLN A 6 27.96 19.71 -13.38
C GLN A 6 27.49 19.61 -11.93
N MET A 7 26.60 20.51 -11.50
CA MET A 7 25.84 20.33 -10.24
C MET A 7 24.41 20.89 -10.30
N ILE A 8 23.77 20.89 -11.47
CA ILE A 8 22.33 21.18 -11.54
C ILE A 8 21.64 19.96 -12.14
N ARG A 9 20.78 19.32 -11.33
CA ARG A 9 19.84 18.21 -11.62
C ARG A 9 20.25 16.81 -11.15
N ALA A 10 20.25 16.60 -9.84
CA ALA A 10 20.32 15.25 -9.26
C ALA A 10 19.62 15.15 -7.89
N ASP A 11 18.37 15.60 -7.72
CA ASP A 11 17.63 15.31 -6.46
C ASP A 11 16.11 15.59 -6.50
N GLU A 12 15.36 14.93 -7.38
CA GLU A 12 13.91 14.80 -7.18
C GLU A 12 13.61 13.31 -7.01
N GLU A 13 13.34 12.88 -5.78
CA GLU A 13 12.99 11.48 -5.51
C GLU A 13 11.76 11.09 -6.35
N PRO A 14 11.82 10.01 -7.13
CA PRO A 14 10.67 9.54 -7.89
C PRO A 14 9.50 9.24 -6.96
N VAL A 15 8.33 9.82 -7.24
CA VAL A 15 7.11 9.53 -6.49
C VAL A 15 6.64 8.11 -6.82
N ASP A 16 6.52 7.25 -5.81
CA ASP A 16 5.86 5.95 -5.94
C ASP A 16 4.36 6.13 -6.17
N GLN A 17 3.97 6.06 -7.44
CA GLN A 17 2.59 6.20 -7.88
C GLN A 17 1.68 5.12 -7.30
N LYS A 18 2.19 3.91 -7.05
CA LYS A 18 1.41 2.82 -6.45
C LYS A 18 1.00 3.22 -5.04
N LYS A 19 1.96 3.63 -4.20
CA LYS A 19 1.69 4.07 -2.82
C LYS A 19 0.69 5.23 -2.77
N TYR A 20 0.86 6.22 -3.64
CA TYR A 20 -0.09 7.35 -3.75
C TYR A 20 -1.53 6.88 -4.01
N PHE A 21 -1.72 5.96 -4.97
CA PHE A 21 -3.05 5.45 -5.27
C PHE A 21 -3.60 4.50 -4.22
N GLU A 22 -2.76 3.68 -3.58
CA GLU A 22 -3.15 2.85 -2.44
C GLU A 22 -3.74 3.73 -1.34
N ASP A 23 -3.05 4.79 -0.92
CA ASP A 23 -3.51 5.72 0.11
C ASP A 23 -4.86 6.37 -0.26
N SER A 24 -5.05 6.71 -1.55
CA SER A 24 -6.33 7.23 -2.06
C SER A 24 -7.47 6.18 -2.06
N CYS A 25 -7.13 4.89 -2.09
CA CYS A 25 -8.07 3.78 -2.21
C CYS A 25 -8.42 3.15 -0.85
N LYS A 26 -7.54 3.23 0.16
CA LYS A 26 -7.80 2.77 1.54
C LYS A 26 -9.16 3.21 2.12
N PRO A 27 -9.56 4.50 2.07
CA PRO A 27 -10.86 4.92 2.62
C PRO A 27 -12.07 4.36 1.85
N LYS A 28 -11.90 3.75 0.68
CA LYS A 28 -12.97 3.07 -0.07
C LYS A 28 -13.15 1.61 0.34
N CYS A 29 -12.20 1.06 1.09
CA CYS A 29 -12.16 -0.35 1.51
C CYS A 29 -12.33 -0.52 3.03
N VAL A 30 -13.01 0.44 3.69
CA VAL A 30 -13.16 0.49 5.17
C VAL A 30 -13.80 -0.76 5.74
N ARG A 31 -14.78 -1.38 5.06
CA ARG A 31 -15.41 -2.62 5.55
C ARG A 31 -14.39 -3.75 5.74
N ALA A 32 -13.63 -4.06 4.68
CA ALA A 32 -12.61 -5.10 4.73
C ALA A 32 -11.48 -4.74 5.72
N TRP A 33 -11.15 -3.45 5.86
CA TRP A 33 -10.22 -2.98 6.88
C TRP A 33 -10.71 -3.26 8.30
N LEU A 34 -11.99 -2.99 8.60
CA LEU A 34 -12.58 -3.25 9.91
C LEU A 34 -12.64 -4.75 10.22
N GLU A 35 -12.96 -5.58 9.22
CA GLU A 35 -12.93 -7.05 9.34
C GLU A 35 -11.51 -7.56 9.65
N TYR A 36 -10.50 -7.03 8.98
CA TYR A 36 -9.09 -7.34 9.26
C TYR A 36 -8.69 -6.90 10.66
N GLN A 37 -9.01 -5.67 11.08
CA GLN A 37 -8.75 -5.17 12.44
C GLN A 37 -9.43 -6.02 13.52
N GLY A 38 -10.66 -6.47 13.27
CA GLY A 38 -11.36 -7.41 14.14
C GLY A 38 -10.64 -8.76 14.26
N CYS A 39 -10.07 -9.27 13.16
CA CYS A 39 -9.24 -10.46 13.20
C CYS A 39 -7.95 -10.24 14.01
N VAL A 40 -7.24 -9.12 13.79
CA VAL A 40 -5.99 -8.81 14.50
C VAL A 40 -6.20 -8.85 16.00
N LYS A 41 -7.24 -8.19 16.51
CA LYS A 41 -7.60 -8.21 17.95
C LYS A 41 -7.89 -9.61 18.48
N ARG A 42 -8.45 -10.51 17.67
CA ARG A 42 -8.70 -11.91 18.05
C ARG A 42 -7.42 -12.73 18.10
N VAL A 43 -6.47 -12.45 17.21
CA VAL A 43 -5.17 -13.14 17.15
C VAL A 43 -4.20 -12.64 18.21
N GLU A 44 -4.29 -11.37 18.63
CA GLU A 44 -3.47 -10.83 19.73
C GLU A 44 -3.59 -11.62 21.04
N ALA A 45 -4.77 -12.22 21.30
CA ALA A 45 -5.01 -13.06 22.47
C ALA A 45 -4.61 -14.54 22.26
N ASP A 46 -3.98 -14.88 21.14
CA ASP A 46 -3.56 -16.25 20.82
C ASP A 46 -2.12 -16.53 21.25
N GLU A 47 -1.94 -17.43 22.22
CA GLU A 47 -0.62 -17.88 22.67
C GLU A 47 -0.11 -19.11 21.90
N THR A 48 -0.97 -19.73 21.07
CA THR A 48 -0.62 -20.97 20.33
C THR A 48 0.25 -20.70 19.10
N GLY A 49 0.21 -19.48 18.55
CA GLY A 49 0.89 -19.10 17.32
C GLY A 49 0.26 -19.69 16.05
N HIS A 50 -0.88 -20.38 16.15
CA HIS A 50 -1.55 -21.01 15.01
C HIS A 50 -2.63 -20.13 14.40
N LYS A 51 -3.18 -19.14 15.12
CA LYS A 51 -4.18 -18.23 14.55
C LYS A 51 -3.52 -17.16 13.68
N HIS A 52 -4.12 -16.86 12.53
CA HIS A 52 -3.63 -15.83 11.61
C HIS A 52 -4.78 -15.16 10.85
N CYS A 53 -4.51 -13.96 10.31
CA CYS A 53 -5.49 -13.12 9.61
C CYS A 53 -5.31 -13.05 8.10
N THR A 54 -4.60 -14.00 7.50
CA THR A 54 -4.24 -13.99 6.08
C THR A 54 -5.46 -13.87 5.15
N GLY A 55 -6.59 -14.48 5.49
CA GLY A 55 -7.83 -14.35 4.71
C GLY A 55 -8.34 -12.92 4.67
N GLN A 56 -8.55 -12.29 5.84
CA GLN A 56 -9.03 -10.91 5.92
C GLN A 56 -7.99 -9.91 5.36
N TYR A 57 -6.70 -10.23 5.49
CA TYR A 57 -5.64 -9.46 4.86
C TYR A 57 -5.76 -9.48 3.33
N PHE A 58 -5.98 -10.66 2.73
CA PHE A 58 -6.20 -10.79 1.29
C PHE A 58 -7.49 -10.12 0.83
N ASP A 59 -8.58 -10.19 1.60
CA ASP A 59 -9.82 -9.49 1.25
C ASP A 59 -9.63 -7.95 1.22
N TYR A 60 -8.92 -7.41 2.22
CA TYR A 60 -8.60 -5.98 2.28
C TYR A 60 -7.72 -5.55 1.10
N TRP A 61 -6.62 -6.26 0.85
CA TRP A 61 -5.73 -5.93 -0.24
C TRP A 61 -6.35 -6.15 -1.61
N HIS A 62 -7.17 -7.18 -1.79
CA HIS A 62 -7.93 -7.38 -3.01
C HIS A 62 -8.84 -6.18 -3.33
N CYS A 63 -9.51 -5.62 -2.31
CA CYS A 63 -10.31 -4.41 -2.49
C CYS A 63 -9.45 -3.20 -2.91
N VAL A 64 -8.32 -2.98 -2.22
CA VAL A 64 -7.39 -1.88 -2.52
C VAL A 64 -6.83 -2.02 -3.93
N ASP A 65 -6.31 -3.20 -4.29
CA ASP A 65 -5.72 -3.49 -5.59
C ASP A 65 -6.73 -3.31 -6.72
N LYS A 66 -7.97 -3.77 -6.53
CA LYS A 66 -9.07 -3.56 -7.49
C LYS A 66 -9.35 -2.06 -7.73
N CYS A 67 -9.21 -1.22 -6.69
CA CYS A 67 -9.35 0.23 -6.82
C CYS A 67 -8.13 0.90 -7.47
N VAL A 68 -6.92 0.41 -7.19
CA VAL A 68 -5.64 0.97 -7.67
C VAL A 68 -5.41 0.66 -9.15
N ALA A 69 -5.69 -0.57 -9.59
CA ALA A 69 -5.35 -1.07 -10.91
C ALA A 69 -5.67 -0.11 -12.07
N PRO A 70 -6.90 0.39 -12.27
CA PRO A 70 -7.19 1.27 -13.40
C PRO A 70 -6.41 2.59 -13.38
N LYS A 71 -6.10 3.12 -12.19
CA LYS A 71 -5.39 4.42 -12.05
C LYS A 71 -3.89 4.27 -12.20
N LEU A 72 -3.34 3.17 -11.69
CA LEU A 72 -1.90 2.94 -11.68
C LEU A 72 -1.39 2.68 -13.10
N PHE A 73 -2.08 1.82 -13.88
CA PHE A 73 -1.67 1.52 -15.24
C PHE A 73 -1.81 2.70 -16.22
N GLU A 74 -2.61 3.73 -15.89
CA GLU A 74 -2.62 4.99 -16.64
C GLU A 74 -1.34 5.84 -16.42
N LYS A 75 -0.60 5.59 -15.34
CA LYS A 75 0.60 6.37 -14.96
C LYS A 75 1.91 5.66 -15.23
N LEU A 76 1.88 4.33 -15.36
CA LEU A 76 3.02 3.51 -15.73
C LEU A 76 3.22 3.52 -17.26
N LYS A 77 4.48 3.55 -17.71
CA LYS A 77 4.90 3.46 -19.12
C LYS A 77 5.41 2.06 -19.44
#